data_AF-A0AA38II64-F1
#
_entry.id   AF-A0AA38II64-F1
#
_cell.length_a   1.000
_cell.length_b   1.000
_cell.length_c   1.000
_cell.angle_alpha   90.00
_cell.angle_beta   90.00
_cell.angle_gamma   90.00
#
_symmetry.space_group_name_H-M   'P 1'
#
loop_
_entity.id
_entity.type
_entity.pdbx_description
1 polymer ?
#
loop_
_entity_poly.entity_id
_entity_poly.type
_entity_poly.pdbx_seq_one_letter_code
_entity_poly.pdbx_strand_id
1 'polypeptide(L)'
;MASCLSTLDVFLQQLSPVVSSMVVKDRHKEDLKTKEIGMIDAVANILGIEDVSKVGDCVSLVDLGMDSLMAAEIRQTLQSKFDWALSVEKIRALSFGQLSEHEKICKRPGEVGDQPVEGV
;
A
#
# COMPACT_ATOMS: atom_id res chain seq x y z
N MET A 1 -25.46 -5.44 28.65
CA MET A 1 -24.13 -5.22 28.05
C MET A 1 -24.28 -4.11 27.02
N ALA A 2 -23.53 -3.03 27.12
CA ALA A 2 -23.61 -1.91 26.18
C ALA A 2 -22.63 -2.13 25.02
N SER A 3 -23.10 -2.01 23.78
CA SER A 3 -22.28 -2.06 22.57
C SER A 3 -22.54 -0.81 21.71
N CYS A 4 -21.61 -0.46 20.82
CA CYS A 4 -21.79 0.66 19.88
C CYS A 4 -22.99 0.45 18.95
N LEU A 5 -23.36 -0.79 18.65
CA LEU A 5 -24.55 -1.11 17.85
C LEU A 5 -25.83 -0.92 18.63
N SER A 6 -25.84 -1.26 19.92
CA SER A 6 -27.01 -1.07 20.79
C SER A 6 -27.35 0.41 21.00
N THR A 7 -26.36 1.30 20.99
CA THR A 7 -26.58 2.75 21.07
C THR A 7 -27.04 3.33 19.73
N LEU A 8 -26.52 2.81 18.62
CA LEU A 8 -26.98 3.19 17.27
C LEU A 8 -28.44 2.81 17.03
N ASP A 9 -28.87 1.62 17.48
CA ASP A 9 -30.26 1.15 17.39
C ASP A 9 -31.25 2.11 18.11
N VAL A 10 -30.87 2.63 19.27
CA VAL A 10 -31.65 3.63 20.01
C VAL A 10 -31.77 4.94 19.23
N PHE A 11 -30.69 5.40 18.59
CA PHE A 11 -30.72 6.62 17.79
C PHE A 11 -31.58 6.47 16.52
N LEU A 12 -31.57 5.30 15.87
CA LEU A 12 -32.39 5.03 14.68
C LEU A 12 -33.89 5.00 14.97
N GLN A 13 -34.29 4.72 16.21
CA GLN A 13 -35.70 4.67 16.61
C GLN A 13 -36.27 6.05 16.99
N GLN A 14 -35.47 7.12 16.93
CA GLN A 14 -35.93 8.47 17.25
C GLN A 14 -36.69 9.10 16.08
N LEU A 15 -37.74 9.86 16.39
CA LEU A 15 -38.54 10.64 15.42
C LEU A 15 -37.79 11.87 14.86
N SER A 16 -36.62 12.20 15.40
CA SER A 16 -35.77 13.30 14.96
C SER A 16 -34.63 12.81 14.05
N PRO A 17 -34.25 13.57 13.01
CA PRO A 17 -33.14 13.19 12.14
C PRO A 17 -31.82 13.12 12.92
N VAL A 18 -31.16 11.97 12.87
CA VAL A 18 -29.83 11.75 13.45
C VAL A 18 -28.78 11.96 12.36
N VAL A 19 -27.86 12.89 12.60
CA VAL A 19 -26.75 13.19 11.69
C VAL A 19 -25.44 12.65 12.26
N SER A 20 -24.57 12.17 11.39
CA SER A 20 -23.22 11.75 11.74
C SER A 20 -22.20 12.57 10.94
N SER A 21 -21.13 13.00 11.61
CA SER A 21 -19.99 13.67 10.98
C SER A 21 -18.80 12.73 11.05
N MET A 22 -18.23 12.41 9.90
CA MET A 22 -17.02 11.61 9.81
C MET A 22 -15.88 12.48 9.31
N VAL A 23 -14.80 12.54 10.09
CA VAL A 23 -13.55 13.18 9.65
C VAL A 23 -12.70 12.10 9.02
N VAL A 24 -12.49 12.20 7.71
CA VAL A 24 -11.52 11.37 7.00
C VAL A 24 -10.13 11.95 7.31
N LYS A 25 -9.23 11.14 7.89
CA LYS A 25 -7.82 11.53 7.97
C LYS A 25 -7.31 11.66 6.54
N ASP A 26 -7.05 12.88 6.14
CA ASP A 26 -6.39 13.17 4.88
C ASP A 26 -5.02 12.48 4.91
N ARG A 27 -4.80 11.52 3.98
CA ARG A 27 -3.54 10.80 3.83
C ARG A 27 -2.60 11.53 2.86
N HIS A 28 -2.81 12.83 2.59
CA HIS A 28 -1.89 13.61 1.78
C HIS A 28 -0.52 13.63 2.43
N LYS A 29 0.39 12.93 1.76
CA LYS A 29 1.80 13.24 1.55
C LYS A 29 2.49 13.78 2.81
N GLU A 30 3.01 12.83 3.58
CA GLU A 30 4.10 13.08 4.53
C GLU A 30 5.29 13.69 3.75
N ASP A 31 5.31 15.01 3.61
CA ASP A 31 6.46 15.80 3.19
C ASP A 31 7.42 15.93 4.39
N LEU A 32 8.06 14.83 4.79
CA LEU A 32 9.13 14.83 5.80
C LEU A 32 10.05 13.62 5.60
N LYS A 33 11.04 13.73 4.70
CA LYS A 33 12.30 12.94 4.65
C LYS A 33 12.24 11.47 5.11
N THR A 34 11.15 10.79 4.83
CA THR A 34 10.98 9.37 5.07
C THR A 34 11.07 8.78 3.68
N LYS A 35 12.08 7.93 3.46
CA LYS A 35 12.22 7.12 2.23
C LYS A 35 10.83 6.85 1.69
N GLU A 36 10.52 7.39 0.51
CA GLU A 36 9.28 7.04 -0.18
C GLU A 36 9.27 5.52 -0.25
N ILE A 37 8.42 4.88 0.57
CA ILE A 37 8.33 3.42 0.63
C ILE A 37 7.94 3.02 -0.77
N GLY A 38 8.87 2.39 -1.49
CA GLY A 38 8.69 1.98 -2.87
C GLY A 38 7.50 1.05 -2.99
N MET A 39 6.97 0.90 -4.20
CA MET A 39 5.87 -0.04 -4.45
C MET A 39 6.28 -1.45 -4.03
N ILE A 40 7.53 -1.80 -4.33
CA ILE A 40 8.17 -3.07 -4.00
C ILE A 40 8.24 -3.27 -2.48
N ASP A 41 8.67 -2.25 -1.74
CA ASP A 41 8.86 -2.28 -0.29
C ASP A 41 7.52 -2.42 0.45
N ALA A 42 6.49 -1.72 -0.03
CA ALA A 42 5.14 -1.84 0.52
C ALA A 42 4.55 -3.25 0.37
N VAL A 43 4.77 -3.89 -0.78
CA VAL A 43 4.30 -5.26 -1.03
C VAL A 43 5.12 -6.28 -0.24
N ALA A 44 6.44 -6.09 -0.16
CA ALA A 44 7.31 -6.93 0.66
C ALA A 44 6.93 -6.89 2.14
N ASN A 45 6.59 -5.71 2.67
CA ASN A 45 6.16 -5.55 4.06
C ASN A 45 4.83 -6.28 4.35
N ILE A 46 3.89 -6.30 3.41
CA ILE A 46 2.62 -7.06 3.55
C ILE A 46 2.89 -8.56 3.55
N LEU A 47 3.83 -9.02 2.72
CA LEU A 47 4.24 -10.43 2.65
C LEU A 47 5.20 -10.85 3.77
N GLY A 48 5.65 -9.92 4.62
CA GLY A 48 6.62 -10.19 5.70
C GLY A 48 8.04 -10.50 5.19
N ILE A 49 8.41 -9.98 4.04
CA ILE A 49 9.72 -10.20 3.41
C ILE A 49 10.64 -9.02 3.74
N GLU A 50 11.72 -9.28 4.48
CA GLU A 50 12.68 -8.25 4.90
C GLU A 50 13.63 -7.83 3.76
N ASP A 51 14.00 -8.76 2.87
CA ASP A 51 14.95 -8.53 1.78
C ASP A 51 14.39 -8.99 0.43
N VAL A 52 13.92 -8.04 -0.38
CA VAL A 52 13.40 -8.34 -1.72
C VAL A 52 14.48 -8.88 -2.65
N SER A 53 15.75 -8.54 -2.44
CA SER A 53 16.89 -9.07 -3.21
C SER A 53 17.07 -10.59 -3.07
N LYS A 54 16.48 -11.22 -2.06
CA LYS A 54 16.50 -12.68 -1.87
C LYS A 54 15.37 -13.38 -2.63
N VAL A 55 14.40 -12.62 -3.13
CA VAL A 55 13.26 -13.12 -3.89
C VAL A 55 13.56 -12.96 -5.38
N GLY A 56 13.36 -14.01 -6.16
CA GLY A 56 13.57 -13.93 -7.61
C GLY A 56 12.53 -13.02 -8.28
N ASP A 57 12.98 -12.15 -9.19
CA ASP A 57 12.12 -11.20 -9.93
C ASP A 57 10.98 -11.87 -10.73
N CYS A 58 11.13 -13.17 -11.03
CA CYS A 58 10.17 -13.97 -11.79
C CYS A 58 9.18 -14.75 -10.91
N VAL A 59 9.30 -14.71 -9.58
CA VAL A 59 8.41 -15.46 -8.68
C VAL A 59 7.10 -14.70 -8.51
N SER A 60 5.97 -15.40 -8.65
CA SER A 60 4.64 -14.78 -8.52
C SER A 60 4.27 -14.56 -7.06
N LEU A 61 3.46 -13.53 -6.76
CA LEU A 61 3.00 -13.25 -5.38
C LEU A 61 2.30 -14.47 -4.74
N VAL A 62 1.64 -15.31 -5.55
CA VAL A 62 1.01 -16.56 -5.06
C VAL A 62 2.04 -17.58 -4.60
N ASP A 63 3.14 -17.74 -5.33
CA ASP A 63 4.22 -18.67 -4.95
C ASP A 63 4.98 -18.20 -3.69
N LEU A 64 4.93 -16.89 -3.43
CA LEU A 64 5.45 -16.25 -2.21
C LEU A 64 4.53 -16.35 -1.00
N GLY A 65 3.39 -17.06 -1.12
CA GLY A 65 2.47 -17.29 -0.01
C GLY A 65 1.41 -16.19 0.17
N MET A 66 1.11 -15.41 -0.87
CA MET A 66 0.00 -14.45 -0.82
C MET A 66 -1.34 -15.18 -0.61
N ASP A 67 -2.02 -14.83 0.47
CA ASP A 67 -3.37 -15.30 0.78
C ASP A 67 -4.45 -14.30 0.33
N SER A 68 -5.72 -14.63 0.59
CA SER A 68 -6.85 -13.78 0.18
C SER A 68 -6.90 -12.44 0.91
N LEU A 69 -6.39 -12.36 2.14
CA LEU A 69 -6.33 -11.13 2.94
C LEU A 69 -5.18 -10.25 2.42
N MET A 70 -3.99 -10.82 2.26
CA MET A 70 -2.83 -10.14 1.69
C MET A 70 -3.12 -9.58 0.30
N ALA A 71 -3.85 -10.33 -0.55
CA ALA A 71 -4.23 -9.84 -1.87
C ALA A 71 -5.13 -8.59 -1.83
N ALA A 72 -6.02 -8.50 -0.84
CA ALA A 72 -6.86 -7.32 -0.64
C ALA A 72 -6.05 -6.13 -0.09
N GLU A 73 -5.14 -6.38 0.86
CA GLU A 73 -4.24 -5.37 1.42
C GLU A 73 -3.29 -4.80 0.37
N ILE A 74 -2.71 -5.66 -0.48
CA ILE A 74 -1.87 -5.27 -1.61
C ILE A 74 -2.69 -4.41 -2.57
N ARG A 75 -3.89 -4.84 -2.99
CA ARG A 75 -4.76 -4.05 -3.87
C ARG A 75 -5.03 -2.66 -3.30
N GLN A 76 -5.39 -2.60 -2.03
CA GLN A 76 -5.70 -1.33 -1.34
C GLN A 76 -4.47 -0.43 -1.25
N THR A 77 -3.30 -1.01 -0.96
CA THR A 77 -2.05 -0.26 -0.85
C THR A 77 -1.60 0.30 -2.20
N LEU A 78 -1.67 -0.52 -3.26
CA LEU A 78 -1.34 -0.10 -4.63
C LEU A 78 -2.28 1.02 -5.11
N GLN A 79 -3.59 0.87 -4.88
CA GLN A 79 -4.57 1.87 -5.27
C GLN A 79 -4.44 3.17 -4.45
N SER A 80 -4.26 3.08 -3.13
CA SER A 80 -4.25 4.25 -2.25
C SER A 80 -2.94 5.04 -2.28
N LYS A 81 -1.79 4.38 -2.48
CA LYS A 81 -0.47 5.04 -2.45
C LYS A 81 0.10 5.35 -3.83
N PHE A 82 -0.25 4.56 -4.84
CA PHE A 82 0.36 4.64 -6.17
C PHE A 82 -0.64 4.87 -7.30
N ASP A 83 -1.93 5.05 -6.97
CA ASP A 83 -3.05 5.17 -7.92
C ASP A 83 -3.13 3.99 -8.91
N TRP A 84 -2.54 2.84 -8.56
CA TRP A 84 -2.49 1.69 -9.44
C TRP A 84 -3.64 0.73 -9.14
N ALA A 85 -4.70 0.82 -9.93
CA ALA A 85 -5.86 -0.05 -9.83
C ALA A 85 -5.67 -1.35 -10.62
N LEU A 86 -5.72 -2.49 -9.93
CA LEU A 86 -5.65 -3.83 -10.52
C LEU A 86 -6.73 -4.75 -9.93
N SER A 87 -7.16 -5.73 -10.72
CA SER A 87 -8.00 -6.82 -10.23
C SER A 87 -7.19 -7.80 -9.38
N VAL A 88 -7.84 -8.46 -8.43
CA VAL A 88 -7.25 -9.46 -7.53
C VAL A 88 -6.65 -10.63 -8.33
N GLU A 89 -7.29 -11.02 -9.43
CA GLU A 89 -6.78 -12.06 -10.33
C GLU A 89 -5.45 -11.65 -10.98
N LYS A 90 -5.32 -10.38 -11.34
CA LYS A 90 -4.10 -9.84 -11.93
C LYS A 90 -3.00 -9.75 -10.88
N ILE A 91 -3.33 -9.33 -9.65
CA ILE A 91 -2.40 -9.30 -8.52
C ILE A 91 -1.81 -10.69 -8.25
N ARG A 92 -2.61 -11.76 -8.35
CA ARG A 92 -2.11 -13.15 -8.20
C ARG A 92 -1.02 -13.53 -9.20
N ALA A 93 -1.10 -13.02 -10.43
CA ALA A 93 -0.12 -13.30 -11.47
C ALA A 93 1.03 -12.27 -11.52
N LEU A 94 1.04 -11.26 -10.64
CA LEU A 94 2.15 -10.28 -10.59
C LEU A 94 3.40 -10.92 -9.98
N SER A 95 4.56 -10.43 -10.44
CA SER A 95 5.87 -10.71 -9.85
C SER A 95 6.59 -9.42 -9.46
N PHE A 96 7.61 -9.51 -8.61
CA PHE A 96 8.42 -8.36 -8.21
C PHE A 96 9.11 -7.67 -9.39
N GLY A 97 9.50 -8.41 -10.42
CA GLY A 97 10.05 -7.84 -11.65
C GLY A 97 9.07 -6.90 -12.37
N GLN A 98 7.79 -7.26 -12.44
CA GLN A 98 6.75 -6.41 -13.04
C GLN A 98 6.47 -5.17 -12.19
N LEU A 99 6.49 -5.29 -10.87
CA LEU A 99 6.38 -4.14 -9.96
C LEU A 99 7.58 -3.19 -10.13
N SER A 100 8.79 -3.72 -10.28
CA SER A 100 10.01 -2.93 -10.50
C SER A 100 9.98 -2.18 -11.82
N GLU A 101 9.51 -2.83 -12.89
CA GLU A 101 9.29 -2.18 -14.20
C GLU A 101 8.32 -0.99 -14.08
N HIS A 102 7.17 -1.21 -13.43
CA HIS A 102 6.18 -0.15 -13.23
C HIS A 102 6.69 0.98 -12.33
N GLU A 103 7.48 0.67 -11.30
CA GLU A 103 8.11 1.68 -10.45
C GLU A 103 9.14 2.52 -11.23
N LYS A 104 9.94 1.90 -12.10
CA LYS A 104 10.91 2.60 -12.97
C LYS A 104 10.22 3.48 -14.02
N ILE A 105 9.09 3.05 -14.56
CA ILE A 105 8.31 3.85 -15.52
C ILE A 105 7.72 5.09 -14.83
N CYS A 106 7.31 4.96 -13.56
CA CYS A 106 6.85 6.09 -12.74
C CYS A 106 8.01 7.04 -12.35
N LYS A 107 9.23 6.51 -12.21
CA LYS A 107 10.47 7.26 -11.96
C LYS A 107 11.27 7.52 -13.27
N ARG A 108 10.90 8.50 -14.09
CA ARG A 108 11.82 9.05 -15.13
C ARG A 108 12.59 10.28 -14.60
N PRO A 109 13.80 10.53 -15.15
CA PRO A 109 15.04 10.66 -14.39
C PRO A 109 15.28 12.07 -13.86
N GLY A 110 15.74 12.16 -12.62
CA GLY A 110 16.20 13.42 -12.05
C GLY A 110 16.61 13.23 -10.60
N GLU A 111 17.81 12.70 -10.38
CA GLU A 111 18.86 13.34 -9.57
C GLU A 111 20.22 12.80 -10.04
N VAL A 112 20.94 13.65 -10.80
CA VAL A 112 22.38 13.56 -11.00
C VAL A 112 23.03 14.21 -9.78
N GLY A 113 23.99 13.51 -9.19
CA GLY A 113 25.10 14.10 -8.46
C GLY A 113 24.94 14.18 -6.95
N ASP A 114 25.62 13.28 -6.23
CA ASP A 114 26.77 13.71 -5.45
C ASP A 114 27.72 12.51 -5.25
N GLN A 115 28.91 12.61 -5.85
CA GLN A 115 30.07 11.85 -5.40
C GLN A 115 30.65 12.62 -4.20
N PRO A 116 30.75 12.02 -3.01
CA PRO A 116 31.65 12.57 -2.01
C PRO A 116 33.07 12.20 -2.43
N VAL A 117 33.81 13.22 -2.85
CA VAL A 117 35.27 13.26 -2.80
C VAL A 117 35.71 13.25 -1.33
N GLU A 118 36.46 12.23 -0.92
CA GLU A 118 37.49 12.33 0.13
C GLU A 118 38.68 11.48 -0.38
N GLY A 119 39.92 11.96 -0.52
CA GLY A 119 40.53 13.14 0.09
C GLY A 119 41.44 12.79 1.26
N VAL A 120 42.34 11.80 1.12
CA VAL A 120 43.72 11.78 1.68
C VAL A 120 44.61 11.01 0.72
#